data_AF-A0A0G1WT41-F1
#
_entry.id   AF-A0A0G1WT41-F1
#
_cell.length_a   1.000
_cell.length_b   1.000
_cell.length_c   1.000
_cell.angle_alpha   90.00
_cell.angle_beta   90.00
_cell.angle_gamma   90.00
#
_symmetry.space_group_name_H-M   'P 1'
#
loop_
_entity.id
_entity.type
_entity.pdbx_description
1 polymer ?
#
loop_
_entity_poly.entity_id
_entity_poly.type
_entity_poly.pdbx_seq_one_letter_code
_entity_poly.pdbx_strand_id
1 'polypeptide(L)'
;MKKISRWVGAASVLGLGISLVTATVALAANVDVAEDVTITLPGDGSSYTLTGDSLFDSFEVNSASISFTMSGGHRVVLKSSARTLLGNTINTTTQCSASESTVTLELPTGSASQTVTVTPSGNCSSGGGGGGGGGGGGGGGSNVGVYTSSTPSGTTQTSAASLQSKIAELQSKIAVLLQQIEAIKKGQPAPGVVISAIAKSLRLGSRGNDVNLLQTILAKDKEVYPEGIISGYFGNLTSAAVKRFQEKYGIAGPGEPGYGLVGPKTRAKLNALGL
;
A
#
# COMPACT_ATOMS: atom_id res chain seq x y z
N MET A 1 -7.59 22.02 -75.36
CA MET A 1 -6.13 22.28 -75.34
C MET A 1 -5.72 22.66 -73.92
N LYS A 2 -4.58 22.11 -73.49
CA LYS A 2 -3.85 22.31 -72.22
C LYS A 2 -3.77 23.79 -71.79
N LYS A 3 -3.91 24.08 -70.48
CA LYS A 3 -2.79 24.56 -69.62
C LYS A 3 -3.21 24.79 -68.16
N ILE A 4 -2.46 24.11 -67.29
CA ILE A 4 -2.32 24.31 -65.85
C ILE A 4 -1.42 25.54 -65.63
N SER A 5 -1.74 26.41 -64.66
CA SER A 5 -0.76 27.34 -64.07
C SER A 5 -1.17 27.88 -62.68
N ARG A 6 -0.53 27.31 -61.66
CA ARG A 6 0.11 27.96 -60.48
C ARG A 6 -0.75 28.85 -59.56
N TRP A 7 -1.03 28.30 -58.37
CA TRP A 7 -1.41 29.03 -57.15
C TRP A 7 -0.15 29.54 -56.42
N VAL A 8 -0.14 30.83 -56.07
CA VAL A 8 0.71 31.42 -55.03
C VAL A 8 -0.15 32.41 -54.26
N GLY A 9 -0.14 32.32 -52.92
CA GLY A 9 -0.28 33.50 -52.06
C GLY A 9 -1.54 33.64 -51.20
N ALA A 10 -1.47 33.07 -49.99
CA ALA A 10 -1.85 33.66 -48.70
C ALA A 10 -3.29 34.16 -48.44
N ALA A 11 -3.98 33.50 -47.49
CA ALA A 11 -4.97 34.14 -46.63
C ALA A 11 -4.95 33.52 -45.22
N SER A 12 -4.86 34.39 -44.23
CA SER A 12 -4.63 34.13 -42.81
C SER A 12 -5.76 33.41 -42.07
N VAL A 13 -5.32 32.71 -41.04
CA VAL A 13 -6.02 32.05 -39.93
C VAL A 13 -7.13 32.88 -39.29
N LEU A 14 -8.26 32.24 -38.97
CA LEU A 14 -8.95 32.35 -37.67
C LEU A 14 -9.94 31.17 -37.53
N GLY A 15 -9.53 30.18 -36.73
CA GLY A 15 -10.27 28.95 -36.49
C GLY A 15 -11.22 29.05 -35.30
N LEU A 16 -12.40 28.44 -35.45
CA LEU A 16 -13.31 28.04 -34.38
C LEU A 16 -13.72 26.59 -34.67
N GLY A 17 -12.85 25.66 -34.28
CA GLY A 17 -13.12 24.23 -34.32
C GLY A 17 -13.84 23.81 -33.04
N ILE A 18 -15.12 23.48 -33.14
CA ILE A 18 -15.87 22.75 -32.11
C ILE A 18 -15.31 21.32 -32.07
N SER A 19 -14.46 21.05 -31.08
CA SER A 19 -13.90 19.72 -30.84
C SER A 19 -14.88 18.90 -29.99
N LEU A 20 -15.66 18.04 -30.64
CA LEU A 20 -16.49 17.04 -29.99
C LEU A 20 -15.56 15.90 -29.52
N VAL A 21 -15.08 15.99 -28.28
CA VAL A 21 -14.27 14.92 -27.66
C VAL A 21 -15.21 13.77 -27.31
N THR A 22 -15.21 12.72 -28.12
CA THR A 22 -15.79 11.42 -27.75
C THR A 22 -15.01 10.88 -26.56
N ALA A 23 -15.67 10.65 -25.43
CA ALA A 23 -15.12 9.91 -24.31
C ALA A 23 -14.76 8.49 -24.77
N THR A 24 -13.48 8.23 -24.98
CA THR A 24 -12.98 6.86 -25.13
C THR A 24 -13.11 6.20 -23.77
N VAL A 25 -13.96 5.19 -23.66
CA VAL A 25 -13.93 4.25 -22.54
C VAL A 25 -12.55 3.59 -22.61
N ALA A 26 -11.66 3.94 -21.68
CA ALA A 26 -10.45 3.19 -21.46
C ALA A 26 -10.88 1.83 -20.89
N LEU A 27 -10.98 0.83 -21.76
CA LEU A 27 -10.87 -0.55 -21.31
C LEU A 27 -9.50 -0.65 -20.67
N ALA A 28 -9.44 -0.85 -19.35
CA ALA A 28 -8.20 -1.21 -18.68
C ALA A 28 -7.68 -2.48 -19.36
N ALA A 29 -6.70 -2.32 -20.26
CA ALA A 29 -6.00 -3.47 -20.81
C ALA A 29 -5.27 -4.11 -19.62
N ASN A 30 -5.49 -5.41 -19.45
CA ASN A 30 -4.76 -6.19 -18.46
C ASN A 30 -3.26 -6.03 -18.69
N VAL A 31 -2.52 -5.84 -17.59
CA VAL A 31 -1.06 -5.82 -17.64
C VAL A 31 -0.60 -7.26 -17.54
N ASP A 32 -0.05 -7.75 -18.64
CA ASP A 32 0.62 -9.04 -18.72
C ASP A 32 2.14 -8.82 -18.65
N VAL A 33 2.79 -9.58 -17.78
CA VAL A 33 4.23 -9.53 -17.59
C VAL A 33 4.80 -10.71 -18.35
N ALA A 34 5.39 -10.50 -19.53
CA ALA A 34 5.86 -11.60 -20.38
C ALA A 34 7.22 -12.19 -19.94
N GLU A 35 7.99 -11.46 -19.15
CA GLU A 35 9.31 -11.85 -18.63
C GLU A 35 9.44 -11.43 -17.17
N ASP A 36 10.31 -12.09 -16.41
CA ASP A 36 10.54 -11.74 -15.01
C ASP A 36 11.05 -10.29 -14.87
N VAL A 37 10.38 -9.50 -14.03
CA VAL A 37 10.71 -8.09 -13.76
C VAL A 37 11.23 -7.94 -12.35
N THR A 38 12.38 -7.26 -12.19
CA THR A 38 12.91 -6.90 -10.88
C THR A 38 12.30 -5.59 -10.38
N ILE A 39 11.64 -5.64 -9.22
CA ILE A 39 11.07 -4.50 -8.50
C ILE A 39 11.99 -4.18 -7.33
N THR A 40 12.45 -2.92 -7.25
CA THR A 40 13.25 -2.44 -6.12
C THR A 40 12.42 -1.49 -5.25
N LEU A 41 12.35 -1.75 -3.95
CA LEU A 41 11.68 -0.86 -3.00
C LEU A 41 12.54 0.40 -2.73
N PRO A 42 12.00 1.62 -2.93
CA PRO A 42 12.76 2.85 -2.72
C PRO A 42 13.20 3.11 -1.28
N GLY A 43 12.52 2.54 -0.28
CA GLY A 43 12.79 2.84 1.12
C GLY A 43 14.02 2.13 1.69
N ASP A 44 14.32 0.93 1.20
CA ASP A 44 15.44 0.10 1.71
C ASP A 44 16.34 -0.47 0.60
N GLY A 45 15.99 -0.28 -0.68
CA GLY A 45 16.73 -0.81 -1.82
C GLY A 45 16.60 -2.33 -1.99
N SER A 46 15.70 -2.99 -1.27
CA SER A 46 15.44 -4.42 -1.42
C SER A 46 14.84 -4.72 -2.79
N SER A 47 15.19 -5.88 -3.35
CA SER A 47 14.75 -6.28 -4.69
C SER A 47 13.90 -7.55 -4.64
N TYR A 48 12.87 -7.57 -5.48
CA TYR A 48 11.90 -8.65 -5.64
C TYR A 48 11.73 -8.96 -7.11
N THR A 49 11.43 -10.22 -7.43
CA THR A 49 11.19 -10.64 -8.81
C THR A 49 9.69 -10.91 -8.99
N LEU A 50 9.05 -10.12 -9.84
CA LEU A 50 7.71 -10.35 -10.35
C LEU A 50 7.83 -11.28 -11.56
N THR A 51 7.21 -12.46 -11.51
CA THR A 51 7.44 -13.45 -12.57
C THR A 51 6.60 -13.21 -13.82
N GLY A 52 7.11 -13.69 -14.95
CA GLY A 52 6.54 -13.58 -16.31
C GLY A 52 5.19 -14.29 -16.55
N ASP A 53 4.48 -14.66 -15.50
CA ASP A 53 3.15 -15.28 -15.51
C ASP A 53 2.14 -14.50 -14.65
N SER A 54 2.50 -13.28 -14.27
CA SER A 54 1.70 -12.40 -13.42
C SER A 54 0.75 -11.54 -14.25
N LEU A 55 -0.54 -11.61 -13.92
CA LEU A 55 -1.63 -10.83 -14.50
C LEU A 55 -2.22 -9.92 -13.43
N PHE A 56 -2.36 -8.63 -13.73
CA PHE A 56 -2.96 -7.62 -12.84
C PHE A 56 -3.47 -6.43 -13.65
N ASP A 57 -4.25 -5.55 -13.01
CA ASP A 57 -4.78 -4.34 -13.65
C ASP A 57 -3.78 -3.16 -13.54
N SER A 58 -3.18 -2.99 -12.37
CA SER A 58 -2.15 -1.98 -12.13
C SER A 58 -1.26 -2.38 -10.95
N PHE A 59 -0.09 -1.75 -10.82
CA PHE A 59 0.75 -1.89 -9.64
C PHE A 59 1.39 -0.56 -9.24
N GLU A 60 1.70 -0.45 -7.95
CA GLU A 60 2.35 0.71 -7.36
C GLU A 60 3.43 0.25 -6.40
N VAL A 61 4.63 0.80 -6.57
CA VAL A 61 5.77 0.56 -5.67
C VAL A 61 5.82 1.69 -4.65
N ASN A 62 5.55 1.34 -3.39
CA ASN A 62 5.65 2.25 -2.26
C ASN A 62 7.05 2.13 -1.64
N SER A 63 7.38 2.98 -0.65
CA SER A 63 8.69 2.94 0.01
C SER A 63 9.01 1.59 0.68
N ALA A 64 8.01 0.89 1.22
CA ALA A 64 8.19 -0.35 1.97
C ALA A 64 7.19 -1.48 1.57
N SER A 65 6.43 -1.30 0.49
CA SER A 65 5.43 -2.28 0.04
C SER A 65 5.17 -2.18 -1.46
N ILE A 66 4.59 -3.23 -2.02
CA ILE A 66 4.19 -3.31 -3.42
C ILE A 66 2.68 -3.56 -3.44
N SER A 67 1.91 -2.68 -4.07
CA SER A 67 0.46 -2.82 -4.18
C SER A 67 0.08 -3.18 -5.60
N PHE A 68 -0.74 -4.21 -5.76
CA PHE A 68 -1.29 -4.64 -7.03
C PHE A 68 -2.80 -4.44 -7.02
N THR A 69 -3.35 -3.77 -8.02
CA THR A 69 -4.79 -3.79 -8.28
C THR A 69 -5.08 -4.98 -9.17
N MET A 70 -5.95 -5.87 -8.72
CA MET A 70 -6.24 -7.14 -9.39
C MET A 70 -7.76 -7.33 -9.48
N SER A 71 -8.24 -7.78 -10.63
CA SER A 71 -9.63 -8.20 -10.83
C SER A 71 -9.81 -9.71 -10.58
N GLY A 72 -11.05 -10.22 -10.56
CA GLY A 72 -11.30 -11.65 -10.41
C GLY A 72 -10.68 -12.48 -11.53
N GLY A 73 -9.95 -13.54 -11.18
CA GLY A 73 -9.21 -14.41 -12.09
C GLY A 73 -7.75 -13.99 -12.34
N HIS A 74 -7.31 -12.88 -11.77
CA HIS A 74 -5.92 -12.43 -11.87
C HIS A 74 -5.02 -13.15 -10.87
N ARG A 75 -3.76 -13.35 -11.26
CA ARG A 75 -2.74 -14.05 -10.48
C ARG A 75 -1.43 -13.28 -10.53
N VAL A 76 -0.82 -13.02 -9.38
CA VAL A 76 0.48 -12.36 -9.27
C VAL A 76 1.43 -13.27 -8.50
N VAL A 77 2.66 -13.43 -8.98
CA VAL A 77 3.69 -14.21 -8.28
C VAL A 77 4.91 -13.34 -8.06
N LEU A 78 5.29 -13.23 -6.79
CA LEU A 78 6.42 -12.42 -6.36
C LEU A 78 7.41 -13.27 -5.59
N LYS A 79 8.69 -13.14 -5.93
CA LYS A 79 9.81 -13.87 -5.34
C LYS A 79 10.81 -12.94 -4.67
N SER A 80 11.52 -13.48 -3.69
CA SER A 80 12.64 -12.83 -3.01
C SER A 80 13.79 -13.81 -2.81
N SER A 81 14.93 -13.55 -3.44
CA SER A 81 16.19 -14.29 -3.22
C SER A 81 16.77 -14.07 -1.81
N ALA A 82 16.43 -12.96 -1.14
CA ALA A 82 16.79 -12.70 0.26
C ALA A 82 15.97 -13.53 1.27
N ARG A 83 15.08 -14.40 0.78
CA ARG A 83 14.15 -15.20 1.58
C ARG A 83 13.32 -14.34 2.52
N THR A 84 12.85 -13.17 2.10
CA THR A 84 12.02 -12.28 2.92
C THR A 84 10.60 -12.82 3.03
N LEU A 85 9.97 -12.75 4.21
CA LEU A 85 8.55 -13.09 4.31
C LEU A 85 7.73 -12.03 3.55
N LEU A 86 6.78 -12.45 2.72
CA LEU A 86 5.97 -11.56 1.88
C LEU A 86 4.53 -11.55 2.40
N GLY A 87 4.32 -10.86 3.52
CA GLY A 87 2.99 -10.66 4.09
C GLY A 87 2.08 -9.93 3.11
N ASN A 88 0.79 -10.25 3.08
CA ASN A 88 -0.15 -9.65 2.13
C ASN A 88 -1.55 -9.52 2.69
N THR A 89 -2.33 -8.59 2.13
CA THR A 89 -3.67 -8.26 2.62
C THR A 89 -4.71 -9.36 2.39
N ILE A 90 -4.45 -10.32 1.51
CA ILE A 90 -5.33 -11.48 1.26
C ILE A 90 -4.90 -12.72 2.07
N ASN A 91 -3.97 -12.57 3.03
CA ASN A 91 -3.50 -13.61 3.95
C ASN A 91 -2.98 -14.89 3.27
N THR A 92 -2.45 -14.78 2.05
CA THR A 92 -1.82 -15.91 1.38
C THR A 92 -0.46 -16.21 2.01
N THR A 93 -0.15 -17.49 2.21
CA THR A 93 1.10 -17.92 2.83
C THR A 93 2.30 -17.74 1.88
N THR A 94 3.37 -17.11 2.37
CA THR A 94 4.66 -17.12 1.69
C THR A 94 5.29 -18.52 1.76
N GLN A 95 5.59 -19.11 0.62
CA GLN A 95 6.30 -20.37 0.50
C GLN A 95 7.80 -20.11 0.52
N CYS A 96 8.55 -20.87 1.31
CA CYS A 96 9.96 -20.60 1.53
C CYS A 96 10.80 -21.83 1.28
N SER A 97 11.76 -21.68 0.38
CA SER A 97 12.72 -22.69 0.01
C SER A 97 14.06 -22.45 0.72
N ALA A 98 15.06 -23.24 0.33
CA ALA A 98 16.43 -23.05 0.79
C ALA A 98 17.06 -21.73 0.32
N SER A 99 16.64 -21.21 -0.85
CA SER A 99 17.29 -20.09 -1.52
C SER A 99 16.38 -18.91 -1.84
N GLU A 100 15.06 -19.07 -1.76
CA GLU A 100 14.11 -18.00 -2.05
C GLU A 100 12.82 -18.13 -1.24
N SER A 101 12.07 -17.04 -1.17
CA SER A 101 10.67 -17.02 -0.75
C SER A 101 9.79 -16.61 -1.93
N THR A 102 8.60 -17.19 -2.04
CA THR A 102 7.63 -16.93 -3.10
C THR A 102 6.24 -16.74 -2.49
N VAL A 103 5.48 -15.78 -2.99
CA VAL A 103 4.04 -15.65 -2.70
C VAL A 103 3.28 -15.67 -4.02
N THR A 104 2.16 -16.38 -4.05
CA THR A 104 1.24 -16.44 -5.19
C THR A 104 -0.08 -15.83 -4.75
N LEU A 105 -0.41 -14.66 -5.26
CA LEU A 105 -1.64 -13.94 -4.98
C LEU A 105 -2.64 -14.27 -6.08
N GLU A 106 -3.83 -14.73 -5.72
CA GLU A 106 -4.86 -15.08 -6.68
C GLU A 106 -6.21 -14.58 -6.18
N LEU A 107 -6.95 -13.90 -7.05
CA LEU A 107 -8.33 -13.52 -6.78
C LEU A 107 -9.27 -14.49 -7.48
N PRO A 108 -10.23 -15.11 -6.78
CA PRO A 108 -11.22 -15.99 -7.41
C PRO A 108 -11.95 -15.30 -8.56
N THR A 109 -12.31 -16.06 -9.60
CA THR A 109 -13.13 -15.54 -10.70
C THR A 109 -14.47 -14.99 -10.16
N GLY A 110 -14.88 -13.83 -10.67
CA GLY A 110 -16.06 -13.11 -10.17
C GLY A 110 -15.81 -12.16 -8.98
N SER A 111 -14.58 -12.10 -8.46
CA SER A 111 -14.21 -11.08 -7.47
C SER A 111 -14.20 -9.68 -8.11
N ALA A 112 -14.70 -8.67 -7.39
CA ALA A 112 -14.52 -7.27 -7.78
C ALA A 112 -13.03 -6.91 -7.75
N SER A 113 -12.66 -5.88 -8.52
CA SER A 113 -11.29 -5.35 -8.51
C SER A 113 -10.91 -4.87 -7.10
N GLN A 114 -9.77 -5.34 -6.60
CA GLN A 114 -9.28 -5.07 -5.26
C GLN A 114 -7.77 -4.81 -5.26
N THR A 115 -7.32 -3.98 -4.31
CA THR A 115 -5.90 -3.71 -4.11
C THR A 115 -5.31 -4.70 -3.12
N VAL A 116 -4.38 -5.53 -3.58
CA VAL A 116 -3.59 -6.46 -2.79
C VAL A 116 -2.22 -5.85 -2.49
N THR A 117 -1.94 -5.57 -1.23
CA THR A 117 -0.65 -5.00 -0.81
C THR A 117 0.23 -6.09 -0.24
N VAL A 118 1.45 -6.22 -0.78
CA VAL A 118 2.53 -7.06 -0.26
C VAL A 118 3.45 -6.20 0.60
N THR A 119 3.60 -6.59 1.87
CA THR A 119 4.50 -5.97 2.84
C THR A 119 5.58 -6.97 3.23
N PRO A 120 6.81 -6.79 2.73
CA PRO A 120 7.92 -7.63 3.14
C PRO A 120 8.25 -7.46 4.64
N SER A 121 8.47 -8.55 5.37
CA SER A 121 8.74 -8.50 6.81
C SER A 121 9.66 -9.62 7.32
N GLY A 122 10.89 -9.30 7.67
CA GLY A 122 11.83 -10.27 8.27
C GLY A 122 12.22 -11.41 7.32
N ASN A 123 12.94 -12.41 7.86
CA ASN A 123 13.40 -13.56 7.10
C ASN A 123 12.42 -14.72 7.22
N CYS A 124 12.12 -15.34 6.10
CA CYS A 124 11.36 -16.56 6.05
C CYS A 124 12.25 -17.75 6.42
N SER A 125 11.90 -18.43 7.52
CA SER A 125 12.51 -19.70 7.89
C SER A 125 11.63 -20.85 7.41
N SER A 126 12.21 -21.74 6.62
CA SER A 126 11.68 -23.09 6.45
C SER A 126 11.70 -23.76 7.82
N GLY A 127 10.54 -24.19 8.35
CA GLY A 127 10.49 -24.96 9.59
C GLY A 127 11.37 -26.20 9.48
N GLY A 128 12.56 -26.16 10.08
CA GLY A 128 13.48 -27.30 10.15
C GLY A 128 13.01 -28.27 11.21
N GLY A 129 12.48 -29.42 10.79
CA GLY A 129 12.22 -30.55 11.69
C GLY A 129 13.55 -31.13 12.19
N GLY A 130 13.91 -30.84 13.43
CA GLY A 130 15.05 -31.45 14.10
C GLY A 130 14.71 -32.86 14.60
N GLY A 131 15.33 -33.89 14.03
CA GLY A 131 15.30 -35.25 14.55
C GLY A 131 16.37 -35.45 15.61
N GLY A 132 15.97 -35.45 16.89
CA GLY A 132 16.81 -35.81 18.03
C GLY A 132 16.86 -37.32 18.24
N GLY A 133 18.04 -37.83 18.59
CA GLY A 133 18.34 -39.26 18.73
C GLY A 133 18.16 -39.86 20.14
N GLY A 134 18.65 -41.10 20.25
CA GLY A 134 18.71 -41.95 21.46
C GLY A 134 17.63 -43.04 21.42
N GLY A 135 17.86 -44.34 21.62
CA GLY A 135 19.01 -45.14 22.03
C GLY A 135 18.47 -46.41 22.72
N GLY A 136 19.05 -47.58 22.43
CA GLY A 136 19.02 -48.76 23.34
C GLY A 136 18.06 -49.93 23.04
N GLY A 137 18.64 -51.06 22.61
CA GLY A 137 18.56 -52.33 23.35
C GLY A 137 17.51 -53.39 22.97
N GLY A 138 17.99 -54.53 22.40
CA GLY A 138 17.67 -55.88 22.93
C GLY A 138 16.72 -56.80 22.15
N GLY A 139 17.30 -57.74 21.40
CA GLY A 139 16.99 -59.18 21.52
C GLY A 139 15.84 -59.83 20.72
N GLY A 140 16.22 -60.62 19.70
CA GLY A 140 15.70 -61.98 19.47
C GLY A 140 14.57 -62.22 18.46
N GLY A 141 14.86 -63.00 17.40
CA GLY A 141 13.88 -63.93 16.81
C GLY A 141 13.46 -63.74 15.34
N SER A 142 14.13 -64.46 14.44
CA SER A 142 13.59 -65.23 13.31
C SER A 142 12.55 -64.64 12.32
N ASN A 143 13.06 -64.23 11.15
CA ASN A 143 12.69 -64.59 9.77
C ASN A 143 11.21 -64.64 9.25
N VAL A 144 10.99 -63.81 8.22
CA VAL A 144 10.17 -63.97 6.98
C VAL A 144 8.72 -63.41 6.96
N GLY A 145 8.65 -62.17 6.45
CA GLY A 145 7.72 -61.53 5.49
C GLY A 145 6.25 -61.97 5.32
N VAL A 146 5.34 -60.98 5.29
CA VAL A 146 4.39 -60.67 4.19
C VAL A 146 3.66 -59.33 4.49
N TYR A 147 3.50 -58.52 3.44
CA TYR A 147 2.82 -57.21 3.41
C TYR A 147 1.33 -57.30 3.78
N THR A 148 0.84 -56.44 4.67
CA THR A 148 -0.57 -56.00 4.67
C THR A 148 -0.74 -54.56 5.18
N SER A 149 -1.44 -53.79 4.33
CA SER A 149 -2.18 -52.54 4.50
C SER A 149 -2.32 -51.95 5.92
N SER A 150 -1.90 -50.68 6.10
CA SER A 150 -2.26 -49.87 7.26
C SER A 150 -3.31 -48.80 6.90
N THR A 151 -4.48 -49.01 7.50
CA THR A 151 -5.59 -48.07 7.68
C THR A 151 -5.15 -46.82 8.46
N PRO A 152 -5.51 -45.58 8.07
CA PRO A 152 -5.27 -44.41 8.90
C PRO A 152 -6.42 -44.25 9.91
N SER A 153 -6.09 -44.33 11.21
CA SER A 153 -7.00 -44.00 12.30
C SER A 153 -6.72 -42.57 12.76
N GLY A 154 -7.74 -41.70 12.68
CA GLY A 154 -7.67 -40.33 13.15
C GLY A 154 -7.64 -40.25 14.66
N THR A 155 -6.75 -39.43 15.21
CA THR A 155 -6.84 -38.98 16.60
C THR A 155 -6.51 -37.50 16.67
N THR A 156 -7.52 -36.72 17.00
CA THR A 156 -7.47 -35.30 17.35
C THR A 156 -6.65 -35.14 18.63
N GLN A 157 -5.37 -34.80 18.51
CA GLN A 157 -4.56 -34.32 19.63
C GLN A 157 -4.38 -32.81 19.51
N THR A 158 -5.24 -32.05 20.18
CA THR A 158 -5.00 -30.64 20.51
C THR A 158 -3.88 -30.61 21.55
N SER A 159 -2.64 -30.50 21.09
CA SER A 159 -1.47 -30.59 21.96
C SER A 159 -1.39 -29.38 22.90
N ALA A 160 -0.97 -29.59 24.16
CA ALA A 160 -0.74 -28.53 25.14
C ALA A 160 0.19 -27.41 24.63
N ALA A 161 1.05 -27.73 23.66
CA ALA A 161 1.89 -26.77 22.95
C ALA A 161 1.08 -25.73 22.17
N SER A 162 -0.03 -26.13 21.54
CA SER A 162 -0.91 -25.19 20.81
C SER A 162 -1.57 -24.17 21.73
N LEU A 163 -1.93 -24.57 22.95
CA LEU A 163 -2.48 -23.67 23.97
C LEU A 163 -1.41 -22.73 24.54
N GLN A 164 -0.19 -23.23 24.76
CA GLN A 164 0.95 -22.40 25.19
C GLN A 164 1.33 -21.34 24.14
N SER A 165 1.32 -21.69 22.85
CA SER A 165 1.51 -20.73 21.77
C SER A 165 0.39 -19.68 21.71
N LYS A 166 -0.86 -20.09 21.95
CA LYS A 166 -2.01 -19.17 22.03
C LYS A 166 -1.86 -18.19 23.21
N ILE A 167 -1.39 -18.66 24.37
CA ILE A 167 -1.15 -17.81 25.55
C ILE A 167 -0.06 -16.78 25.26
N ALA A 168 1.05 -17.18 24.63
CA ALA A 168 2.12 -16.25 24.25
C ALA A 168 1.66 -15.19 23.23
N GLU A 169 0.85 -15.59 22.24
CA GLU A 169 0.25 -14.66 21.27
C GLU A 169 -0.71 -13.66 21.94
N LEU A 170 -1.57 -14.16 22.84
CA LEU A 170 -2.49 -13.31 23.59
C LEU A 170 -1.77 -12.35 24.54
N GLN A 171 -0.68 -12.80 25.20
CA GLN A 171 0.16 -11.95 26.03
C GLN A 171 0.84 -10.84 25.22
N SER A 172 1.31 -11.14 24.01
CA SER A 172 1.88 -10.15 23.08
C SER A 172 0.82 -9.13 22.62
N LYS A 173 -0.39 -9.60 22.28
CA LYS A 173 -1.52 -8.72 21.92
C LYS A 173 -1.93 -7.80 23.06
N ILE A 174 -1.98 -8.29 24.30
CA ILE A 174 -2.29 -7.47 25.48
C ILE A 174 -1.21 -6.39 25.68
N ALA A 175 0.07 -6.74 25.53
CA ALA A 175 1.16 -5.77 25.66
C ALA A 175 1.06 -4.64 24.61
N VAL A 176 0.75 -4.99 23.35
CA VAL A 176 0.57 -4.00 22.26
C VAL A 176 -0.67 -3.14 22.50
N LEU A 177 -1.79 -3.74 22.91
CA LEU A 177 -3.02 -3.00 23.21
C LEU A 177 -2.82 -2.02 24.38
N LEU A 178 -2.08 -2.41 25.41
CA LEU A 178 -1.74 -1.52 26.52
C LEU A 178 -0.86 -0.34 26.08
N GLN A 179 0.11 -0.59 25.18
CA GLN A 179 0.92 0.47 24.58
C GLN A 179 0.08 1.43 23.71
N GLN A 180 -0.90 0.90 22.96
CA GLN A 180 -1.83 1.70 22.18
C GLN A 180 -2.74 2.56 23.07
N ILE A 181 -3.23 2.01 24.19
CA ILE A 181 -4.06 2.76 25.16
C ILE A 181 -3.25 3.88 25.81
N GLU A 182 -1.99 3.65 26.19
CA GLU A 182 -1.10 4.69 26.72
C GLU A 182 -0.79 5.79 25.68
N ALA A 183 -0.60 5.41 24.42
CA ALA A 183 -0.41 6.36 23.33
C ALA A 183 -1.66 7.23 23.10
N ILE A 184 -2.86 6.63 23.11
CA ILE A 184 -4.14 7.34 22.99
C ILE A 184 -4.36 8.28 24.19
N LYS A 185 -4.07 7.85 25.42
CA LYS A 185 -4.16 8.70 26.63
C LYS A 185 -3.22 9.90 26.60
N LYS A 186 -2.06 9.78 25.96
CA LYS A 186 -1.07 10.87 25.79
C LYS A 186 -1.28 11.70 24.53
N GLY A 187 -2.34 11.44 23.75
CA GLY A 187 -2.61 12.14 22.49
C GLY A 187 -1.58 11.85 21.40
N GLN A 188 -0.85 10.73 21.50
CA GLN A 188 0.15 10.31 20.53
C GLN A 188 -0.43 9.26 19.58
N PRO A 189 -0.19 9.39 18.26
CA PRO A 189 -0.57 8.37 17.28
C PRO A 189 -0.03 6.99 17.65
N ALA A 190 -0.86 5.95 17.50
CA ALA A 190 -0.39 4.57 17.59
C ALA A 190 0.67 4.27 16.51
N PRO A 191 1.69 3.44 16.80
CA PRO A 191 2.67 3.02 15.79
C PRO A 191 1.98 2.29 14.64
N GLY A 192 2.13 2.79 13.41
CA GLY A 192 1.56 2.16 12.20
C GLY A 192 0.31 2.83 11.64
N VAL A 193 -0.26 3.82 12.33
CA VAL A 193 -1.23 4.74 11.71
C VAL A 193 -0.44 5.93 11.20
N VAL A 194 -0.22 6.01 9.88
CA VAL A 194 0.19 7.28 9.25
C VAL A 194 -0.99 8.24 9.40
N ILE A 195 -1.10 8.90 10.55
CA ILE A 195 -1.97 10.06 10.65
C ILE A 195 -1.29 11.08 9.74
N SER A 196 -1.76 11.20 8.50
CA SER A 196 -1.39 12.27 7.57
C SER A 196 -1.91 13.57 8.15
N ALA A 197 -1.28 14.01 9.24
CA ALA A 197 -1.63 15.17 10.02
C ALA A 197 -0.61 16.25 9.75
N ILE A 198 -1.08 17.50 9.67
CA ILE A 198 -0.18 18.63 9.55
C ILE A 198 0.52 18.79 10.91
N ALA A 199 1.75 18.29 11.00
CA ALA A 199 2.51 18.24 12.25
C ALA A 199 3.20 19.57 12.55
N LYS A 200 3.61 20.30 11.51
CA LYS A 200 4.38 21.55 11.63
C LYS A 200 3.52 22.78 11.32
N SER A 201 3.89 23.91 11.90
CA SER A 201 3.31 25.19 11.53
C SER A 201 3.74 25.56 10.11
N LEU A 202 2.77 25.85 9.24
CA LEU A 202 3.03 26.22 7.85
C LEU A 202 2.80 27.72 7.65
N ARG A 203 3.64 28.33 6.82
CA ARG A 203 3.60 29.76 6.49
C ARG A 203 3.95 29.97 5.02
N LEU A 204 3.78 31.20 4.54
CA LEU A 204 4.22 31.58 3.19
C LEU A 204 5.68 31.17 2.96
N GLY A 205 5.94 30.49 1.85
CA GLY A 205 7.25 29.93 1.51
C GLY A 205 7.48 28.48 1.95
N SER A 206 6.64 27.92 2.83
CA SER A 206 6.73 26.51 3.25
C SER A 206 6.58 25.56 2.06
N ARG A 207 7.28 24.42 2.11
CA ARG A 207 7.24 23.36 1.10
C ARG A 207 7.19 21.97 1.72
N GLY A 208 6.66 21.00 0.98
CA GLY A 208 6.73 19.58 1.32
C GLY A 208 5.35 18.95 1.58
N ASN A 209 5.38 17.75 2.13
CA ASN A 209 4.18 16.89 2.24
C ASN A 209 3.07 17.51 3.10
N ASP A 210 3.43 18.22 4.18
CA ASP A 210 2.46 18.94 5.02
C ASP A 210 1.70 20.02 4.23
N VAL A 211 2.36 20.67 3.26
CA VAL A 211 1.73 21.68 2.39
C VAL A 211 0.85 21.03 1.32
N ASN A 212 1.28 19.90 0.76
CA ASN A 212 0.45 19.11 -0.14
C ASN A 212 -0.84 18.70 0.56
N LEU A 213 -0.74 18.14 1.77
CA LEU A 213 -1.88 17.75 2.57
C LEU A 213 -2.79 18.93 2.91
N LEU A 214 -2.23 20.07 3.33
CA LEU A 214 -2.98 21.31 3.53
C LEU A 214 -3.78 21.69 2.29
N GLN A 215 -3.15 21.72 1.13
CA GLN A 215 -3.79 22.08 -0.14
C GLN A 215 -4.87 21.07 -0.52
N THR A 216 -4.65 19.77 -0.32
CA THR A 216 -5.66 18.72 -0.53
C THR A 216 -6.90 18.93 0.33
N ILE A 217 -6.72 19.22 1.62
CA ILE A 217 -7.84 19.46 2.54
C ILE A 217 -8.59 20.73 2.15
N LEU A 218 -7.87 21.83 1.89
CA LEU A 218 -8.47 23.10 1.48
C LEU A 218 -9.21 22.97 0.14
N ALA A 219 -8.69 22.19 -0.80
CA ALA A 219 -9.27 22.00 -2.13
C ALA A 219 -10.63 21.27 -2.13
N LYS A 220 -10.98 20.58 -1.02
CA LYS A 220 -12.32 20.00 -0.82
C LYS A 220 -13.41 21.06 -0.78
N ASP A 221 -13.07 22.27 -0.34
CA ASP A 221 -13.99 23.39 -0.20
C ASP A 221 -13.65 24.47 -1.24
N LYS A 222 -14.41 24.49 -2.34
CA LYS A 222 -14.19 25.42 -3.45
C LYS A 222 -14.48 26.88 -3.09
N GLU A 223 -15.23 27.14 -2.02
CA GLU A 223 -15.42 28.53 -1.53
C GLU A 223 -14.16 29.05 -0.84
N VAL A 224 -13.43 28.16 -0.19
CA VAL A 224 -12.19 28.47 0.53
C VAL A 224 -10.99 28.45 -0.40
N TYR A 225 -10.88 27.42 -1.25
CA TYR A 225 -9.77 27.25 -2.18
C TYR A 225 -10.25 26.95 -3.61
N PRO A 226 -10.79 27.95 -4.33
CA PRO A 226 -11.34 27.77 -5.67
C PRO A 226 -10.28 27.29 -6.66
N GLU A 227 -9.05 27.75 -6.50
CA GLU A 227 -7.93 27.38 -7.37
C GLU A 227 -7.59 25.90 -7.23
N GLY A 228 -7.74 25.32 -6.02
CA GLY A 228 -7.57 23.88 -5.78
C GLY A 228 -6.20 23.33 -6.17
N ILE A 229 -5.17 24.17 -6.28
CA ILE A 229 -3.85 23.79 -6.76
C ILE A 229 -3.09 23.08 -5.64
N ILE A 230 -2.68 21.85 -5.88
CA ILE A 230 -1.85 21.05 -4.97
C ILE A 230 -0.45 21.00 -5.57
N SER A 231 0.38 21.97 -5.18
CA SER A 231 1.75 22.13 -5.69
C SER A 231 2.81 21.72 -4.66
N GLY A 232 2.41 21.50 -3.41
CA GLY A 232 3.32 21.31 -2.29
C GLY A 232 4.09 22.57 -1.90
N TYR A 233 3.72 23.73 -2.47
CA TYR A 233 4.29 25.04 -2.15
C TYR A 233 3.24 26.00 -1.58
N PHE A 234 3.57 26.57 -0.42
CA PHE A 234 2.72 27.53 0.26
C PHE A 234 2.99 28.92 -0.33
N GLY A 235 2.31 29.22 -1.44
CA GLY A 235 2.34 30.52 -2.09
C GLY A 235 1.18 31.44 -1.67
N ASN A 236 0.99 32.53 -2.42
CA ASN A 236 -0.03 33.52 -2.12
C ASN A 236 -1.46 32.95 -2.18
N LEU A 237 -1.72 32.03 -3.12
CA LEU A 237 -3.03 31.38 -3.27
C LEU A 237 -3.34 30.50 -2.05
N THR A 238 -2.39 29.67 -1.63
CA THR A 238 -2.51 28.85 -0.42
C THR A 238 -2.69 29.72 0.82
N SER A 239 -1.99 30.86 0.93
CA SER A 239 -2.16 31.80 2.03
C SER A 239 -3.56 32.42 2.06
N ALA A 240 -4.09 32.84 0.90
CA ALA A 240 -5.44 33.36 0.80
C ALA A 240 -6.48 32.31 1.19
N ALA A 241 -6.30 31.06 0.76
CA ALA A 241 -7.16 29.95 1.15
C ALA A 241 -7.13 29.68 2.65
N VAL A 242 -5.95 29.72 3.29
CA VAL A 242 -5.85 29.58 4.75
C VAL A 242 -6.57 30.70 5.48
N LYS A 243 -6.48 31.94 5.01
CA LYS A 243 -7.22 33.08 5.59
C LYS A 243 -8.73 32.88 5.51
N ARG A 244 -9.25 32.51 4.33
CA ARG A 244 -10.68 32.20 4.14
C ARG A 244 -11.12 31.04 5.01
N PHE A 245 -10.29 30.00 5.13
CA PHE A 245 -10.55 28.88 6.02
C PHE A 245 -10.65 29.32 7.48
N GLN A 246 -9.71 30.15 7.94
CA GLN A 246 -9.69 30.65 9.31
C GLN A 246 -10.91 31.53 9.60
N GLU A 247 -11.34 32.36 8.66
CA GLU A 247 -12.56 33.15 8.79
C GLU A 247 -13.81 32.27 8.79
N LYS A 248 -13.93 31.32 7.87
CA LYS A 248 -15.07 30.40 7.76
C LYS A 248 -15.30 29.59 9.03
N TYR A 249 -14.24 29.19 9.71
CA TYR A 249 -14.32 28.39 10.93
C TYR A 249 -14.08 29.19 12.23
N GLY A 250 -14.02 30.53 12.16
CA GLY A 250 -13.85 31.40 13.34
C GLY A 250 -12.55 31.15 14.12
N ILE A 251 -11.46 30.81 13.42
CA ILE A 251 -10.17 30.46 14.02
C ILE A 251 -9.28 31.70 14.22
N ALA A 252 -9.21 32.56 13.21
CA ALA A 252 -8.45 33.79 13.22
C ALA A 252 -9.01 34.78 12.19
N GLY A 253 -9.10 36.06 12.55
CA GLY A 253 -9.52 37.16 11.68
C GLY A 253 -8.42 38.16 11.32
N PRO A 254 -8.68 39.12 10.43
CA PRO A 254 -7.75 40.19 10.09
C PRO A 254 -7.25 40.94 11.34
N GLY A 255 -5.93 41.00 11.52
CA GLY A 255 -5.30 41.65 12.68
C GLY A 255 -5.05 40.73 13.87
N GLU A 256 -5.56 39.49 13.85
CA GLU A 256 -5.31 38.52 14.92
C GLU A 256 -3.98 37.77 14.73
N PRO A 257 -3.30 37.40 15.83
CA PRO A 257 -2.06 36.65 15.76
C PRO A 257 -2.29 35.27 15.14
N GLY A 258 -1.56 34.99 14.05
CA GLY A 258 -1.68 33.72 13.32
C GLY A 258 -2.64 33.77 12.11
N TYR A 259 -3.22 34.93 11.79
CA TYR A 259 -4.00 35.10 10.57
C TYR A 259 -3.15 34.90 9.32
N GLY A 260 -3.54 33.95 8.47
CA GLY A 260 -2.79 33.50 7.30
C GLY A 260 -1.66 32.51 7.59
N LEU A 261 -1.50 32.07 8.84
CA LEU A 261 -0.57 31.01 9.24
C LEU A 261 -1.32 29.77 9.70
N VAL A 262 -0.75 28.60 9.41
CA VAL A 262 -1.30 27.31 9.85
C VAL A 262 -0.70 26.96 11.21
N GLY A 263 -1.17 27.67 12.24
CA GLY A 263 -0.80 27.43 13.64
C GLY A 263 -1.55 26.24 14.27
N PRO A 264 -1.31 25.93 15.56
CA PRO A 264 -1.92 24.78 16.25
C PRO A 264 -3.45 24.72 16.16
N LYS A 265 -4.14 25.87 16.31
CA LYS A 265 -5.61 25.93 16.21
C LYS A 265 -6.10 25.61 14.79
N THR A 266 -5.48 26.22 13.77
CA THR A 266 -5.79 25.95 12.36
C THR A 266 -5.54 24.49 12.01
N ARG A 267 -4.42 23.92 12.47
CA ARG A 267 -4.04 22.51 12.26
C ARG A 267 -5.02 21.55 12.91
N ALA A 268 -5.42 21.80 14.15
CA ALA A 268 -6.40 20.97 14.83
C ALA A 268 -7.71 20.88 14.04
N LYS A 269 -8.18 22.02 13.50
CA LYS A 269 -9.38 22.04 12.67
C LYS A 269 -9.19 21.35 11.31
N LEU A 270 -8.05 21.56 10.65
CA LEU A 270 -7.74 20.90 9.38
C LEU A 270 -7.66 19.39 9.53
N ASN A 271 -6.99 18.90 10.58
CA ASN A 271 -6.92 17.47 10.88
C ASN A 271 -8.33 16.91 11.17
N ALA A 272 -9.19 17.64 11.88
CA ALA A 272 -10.57 17.20 12.14
C ALA A 272 -11.49 17.14 10.90
N LEU A 273 -11.14 17.85 9.82
CA LEU A 273 -11.92 17.89 8.57
C LEU A 273 -11.32 16.98 7.47
N GLY A 274 -10.09 16.54 7.67
CA GLY A 274 -9.23 15.99 6.62
C GLY A 274 -8.57 14.67 6.95
N LEU A 275 -8.81 14.10 8.14
CA LEU A 275 -8.36 12.80 8.61
C LEU A 275 -9.50 12.01 9.25
#